data_AF-A0A4Q9V6D1-F1
#
_entry.id   AF-A0A4Q9V6D1-F1
#
_cell.length_a   1.000
_cell.length_b   1.000
_cell.length_c   1.000
_cell.angle_alpha   90.00
_cell.angle_beta   90.00
_cell.angle_gamma   90.00
#
_symmetry.space_group_name_H-M   'P 1'
#
loop_
_entity.id
_entity.type
_entity.pdbx_description
1 polymer ?
#
loop_
_entity_poly.entity_id
_entity_poly.type
_entity_poly.pdbx_seq_one_letter_code
_entity_poly.pdbx_strand_id
1 'polypeptide(L)'
;MKRILSLLIFLTFINCSDKNKQENIERNAFIYTSDNPKEEIFEFKIEEKKGFSTYKYVSKKDTSKTVFLNFTKENQIFFGPDEFELSNNNNNPVSFPAISDKEFYFYELKEYMDDGTGPLLFNQEYGLLGIYNSFGPRIIFLKDSDKELSSQVLKAL
;
A
#
# COMPACT_ATOMS: atom_id res chain seq x y z
N MET A 1 -37.42 21.73 -58.30
CA MET A 1 -35.99 21.70 -57.91
C MET A 1 -35.87 22.02 -56.43
N LYS A 2 -34.97 21.31 -55.73
CA LYS A 2 -34.64 21.40 -54.28
C LYS A 2 -35.56 20.58 -53.36
N ARG A 3 -35.07 19.80 -52.41
CA ARG A 3 -33.75 19.20 -52.10
C ARG A 3 -34.07 18.16 -51.01
N ILE A 4 -33.59 16.94 -51.17
CA ILE A 4 -33.70 15.88 -50.17
C ILE A 4 -32.95 16.34 -48.91
N LEU A 5 -33.64 16.45 -47.78
CA LEU A 5 -33.01 16.68 -46.48
C LEU A 5 -32.86 15.32 -45.79
N SER A 6 -31.79 14.61 -46.14
CA SER A 6 -31.35 13.42 -45.41
C SER A 6 -30.91 13.84 -44.01
N LEU A 7 -31.63 13.38 -42.99
CA LEU A 7 -31.25 13.52 -41.60
C LEU A 7 -30.09 12.57 -41.32
N LEU A 8 -28.87 13.10 -41.25
CA LEU A 8 -27.66 12.34 -40.90
C LEU A 8 -27.70 12.00 -39.40
N ILE A 9 -27.88 10.72 -39.08
CA ILE A 9 -27.75 10.20 -37.72
C ILE A 9 -26.26 10.12 -37.38
N PHE A 10 -25.76 11.09 -36.61
CA PHE A 10 -24.42 11.02 -36.01
C PHE A 10 -24.50 10.17 -34.73
N LEU A 11 -24.32 8.85 -34.89
CA LEU A 11 -24.01 7.95 -33.77
C LEU A 11 -22.55 8.20 -33.37
N THR A 12 -22.32 9.16 -32.48
CA THR A 12 -21.04 9.27 -31.79
C THR A 12 -20.98 8.15 -30.76
N PHE A 13 -20.33 7.05 -31.13
CA PHE A 13 -19.78 6.10 -30.17
C PHE A 13 -18.74 6.84 -29.34
N ILE A 14 -19.15 7.38 -28.20
CA ILE A 14 -18.23 7.78 -27.14
C ILE A 14 -17.66 6.48 -26.59
N ASN A 15 -16.60 6.01 -27.23
CA ASN A 15 -15.75 4.95 -26.71
C ASN A 15 -14.99 5.56 -25.52
N CYS A 16 -15.64 5.59 -24.36
CA CYS A 16 -15.00 5.95 -23.09
C CYS A 16 -14.05 4.80 -22.74
N SER A 17 -12.87 4.83 -23.35
CA SER A 17 -11.75 4.02 -22.92
C SER A 17 -11.20 4.68 -21.66
N ASP A 18 -11.87 4.47 -20.53
CA ASP A 18 -11.30 4.68 -19.20
C ASP A 18 -10.20 3.63 -19.00
N LYS A 19 -9.09 3.81 -19.70
CA LYS A 19 -7.82 3.29 -19.24
C LYS A 19 -7.50 4.15 -18.02
N ASN A 20 -7.98 3.69 -16.86
CA ASN A 20 -7.44 4.10 -15.57
C ASN A 20 -5.93 4.00 -15.68
N LYS A 21 -5.28 5.14 -15.91
CA LYS A 21 -3.85 5.25 -16.01
C LYS A 21 -3.40 5.07 -14.58
N GLN A 22 -3.09 3.82 -14.23
CA GLN A 22 -2.61 3.45 -12.91
C GLN A 22 -1.28 4.17 -12.73
N GLU A 23 -1.30 5.34 -12.12
CA GLU A 23 -0.09 6.11 -11.87
C GLU A 23 0.75 5.37 -10.85
N ASN A 24 2.00 5.06 -11.20
CA ASN A 24 2.98 4.61 -10.24
C ASN A 24 3.29 5.80 -9.33
N ILE A 25 2.98 5.66 -8.04
CA ILE A 25 3.25 6.68 -7.03
C ILE A 25 4.58 6.33 -6.37
N GLU A 26 5.41 7.32 -6.07
CA GLU A 26 6.65 7.04 -5.33
C GLU A 26 6.40 6.96 -3.82
N ARG A 27 7.21 6.13 -3.15
CA ARG A 27 7.29 6.02 -1.69
C ARG A 27 8.75 6.02 -1.27
N ASN A 28 9.07 6.83 -0.27
CA ASN A 28 10.34 6.79 0.43
C ASN A 28 10.28 5.68 1.49
N ALA A 29 11.15 4.68 1.38
CA ALA A 29 11.28 3.60 2.34
C ALA A 29 12.46 3.87 3.27
N PHE A 30 12.18 3.91 4.58
CA PHE A 30 13.19 3.94 5.63
C PHE A 30 13.39 2.52 6.17
N ILE A 31 14.53 1.93 5.84
CA ILE A 31 14.88 0.53 6.12
C ILE A 31 15.81 0.49 7.33
N TYR A 32 15.27 0.08 8.47
CA TYR A 32 15.95 0.01 9.76
C TYR A 32 16.52 -1.38 10.01
N THR A 33 17.83 -1.52 9.81
CA THR A 33 18.63 -2.66 10.33
C THR A 33 19.45 -2.27 11.57
N SER A 34 19.49 -0.96 11.89
CA SER A 34 20.12 -0.34 13.05
C SER A 34 19.44 1.02 13.30
N ASP A 35 19.95 1.83 14.23
CA ASP A 35 19.37 3.14 14.59
C ASP A 35 19.33 4.15 13.43
N ASN A 36 20.23 4.01 12.45
CA ASN A 36 20.23 4.84 11.26
C ASN A 36 19.64 4.07 10.08
N PRO A 37 18.44 4.44 9.61
CA PRO A 37 17.82 3.76 8.48
C PRO A 37 18.59 4.06 7.19
N LYS A 38 18.54 3.09 6.27
CA LYS A 38 18.85 3.36 4.87
C LYS A 38 17.58 3.86 4.18
N GLU A 39 17.73 4.88 3.35
CA GLU A 39 16.64 5.40 2.54
C GLU A 39 16.70 4.82 1.13
N GLU A 40 15.54 4.42 0.60
CA GLU A 40 15.41 3.89 -0.74
C GLU A 40 14.04 4.27 -1.32
N ILE A 41 13.99 4.61 -2.61
CA ILE A 41 12.73 4.98 -3.28
C ILE A 41 12.12 3.73 -3.91
N PHE A 42 10.83 3.54 -3.67
CA PHE A 42 10.02 2.48 -4.22
C PHE A 42 8.92 3.05 -5.12
N GLU A 43 8.67 2.39 -6.24
CA GLU A 43 7.45 2.56 -7.02
C GLU A 43 6.32 1.76 -6.37
N PHE A 44 5.24 2.46 -6.03
CA PHE A 44 4.06 1.93 -5.38
C PHE A 44 2.87 1.94 -6.34
N LYS A 45 2.10 0.86 -6.32
CA LYS A 45 0.80 0.75 -7.00
C LYS A 45 -0.16 -0.16 -6.25
N ILE A 46 -1.46 0.13 -6.43
CA ILE A 46 -2.57 -0.69 -5.95
C ILE A 46 -3.27 -1.30 -7.16
N GLU A 47 -3.32 -2.63 -7.25
CA GLU A 47 -4.04 -3.37 -8.29
C GLU A 47 -5.33 -3.97 -7.70
N GLU A 48 -6.48 -3.48 -8.17
CA GLU A 48 -7.78 -4.00 -7.75
C GLU A 48 -8.18 -5.23 -8.58
N LYS A 49 -8.56 -6.31 -7.89
CA LYS A 49 -9.09 -7.54 -8.51
C LYS A 49 -10.39 -7.94 -7.83
N LYS A 50 -11.15 -8.84 -8.45
CA LYS A 50 -12.40 -9.32 -7.87
C LYS A 50 -12.11 -10.11 -6.58
N GLY A 51 -12.32 -9.46 -5.44
CA GLY A 51 -12.21 -10.07 -4.11
C GLY A 51 -11.01 -9.62 -3.28
N PHE A 52 -10.03 -8.94 -3.88
CA PHE A 52 -8.85 -8.46 -3.15
C PHE A 52 -8.15 -7.32 -3.89
N SER A 53 -7.37 -6.53 -3.15
CA SER A 53 -6.52 -5.46 -3.65
C SER A 53 -5.05 -5.84 -3.42
N THR A 54 -4.20 -5.75 -4.43
CA THR A 54 -2.76 -6.01 -4.30
C THR A 54 -1.99 -4.70 -4.17
N TYR A 55 -1.22 -4.56 -3.10
CA TYR A 55 -0.33 -3.42 -2.85
C TYR A 55 1.08 -3.85 -3.18
N LYS A 56 1.73 -3.19 -4.14
CA LYS A 56 3.06 -3.58 -4.61
C LYS A 56 4.01 -2.39 -4.55
N TYR A 57 5.16 -2.60 -3.90
CA TYR A 57 6.26 -1.66 -3.76
C TYR A 57 7.50 -2.30 -4.42
N VAL A 58 8.05 -1.66 -5.45
CA VAL A 58 9.25 -2.14 -6.15
C VAL A 58 10.35 -1.11 -6.01
N SER A 59 11.51 -1.49 -5.48
CA SER A 59 12.64 -0.56 -5.40
C SER A 59 13.06 -0.09 -6.79
N LYS A 60 13.30 1.22 -6.93
CA LYS A 60 13.85 1.83 -8.15
C LYS A 60 15.33 1.53 -8.35
N LYS A 61 16.04 1.11 -7.30
CA LYS A 61 17.47 0.77 -7.34
C LYS A 61 17.70 -0.71 -7.63
N ASP A 62 16.86 -1.58 -7.08
CA ASP A 62 16.99 -3.02 -7.17
C ASP A 62 15.60 -3.68 -7.17
N THR A 63 15.12 -4.04 -8.35
CA THR A 63 13.77 -4.61 -8.53
C THR A 63 13.56 -5.95 -7.83
N SER A 64 14.64 -6.65 -7.44
CA SER A 64 14.53 -7.87 -6.62
C SER A 64 14.00 -7.57 -5.21
N LYS A 65 14.20 -6.34 -4.72
CA LYS A 65 13.55 -5.83 -3.52
C LYS A 65 12.14 -5.38 -3.85
N THR A 66 11.24 -6.33 -3.86
CA THR A 66 9.81 -6.09 -4.02
C THR A 66 9.09 -6.49 -2.73
N VAL A 67 8.30 -5.56 -2.19
CA VAL A 67 7.36 -5.84 -1.11
C VAL A 67 5.97 -5.87 -1.73
N PHE A 68 5.18 -6.90 -1.46
CA PHE A 68 3.79 -6.92 -1.88
C PHE A 68 2.92 -7.64 -0.86
N LEU A 69 1.67 -7.21 -0.76
CA LEU A 69 0.64 -7.86 0.05
C LEU A 69 -0.70 -7.82 -0.68
N ASN A 70 -1.58 -8.75 -0.33
CA ASN A 70 -2.96 -8.73 -0.78
C ASN A 70 -3.88 -8.42 0.40
N PHE A 71 -4.83 -7.52 0.21
CA PHE A 71 -5.87 -7.21 1.18
C PHE A 71 -7.20 -7.77 0.68
N THR A 72 -7.88 -8.58 1.49
CA THR A 72 -9.16 -9.20 1.13
C THR A 72 -10.36 -8.38 1.62
N LYS A 73 -11.56 -8.75 1.16
CA LYS A 73 -12.81 -8.12 1.63
C LYS A 73 -13.16 -8.46 3.07
N GLU A 74 -12.57 -9.53 3.59
CA GLU A 74 -12.73 -10.02 4.96
C GLU A 74 -11.79 -9.30 5.94
N ASN A 75 -11.13 -8.22 5.52
CA ASN A 75 -10.13 -7.47 6.28
C ASN A 75 -8.95 -8.36 6.72
N GLN A 76 -8.41 -9.13 5.78
CA GLN A 76 -7.21 -9.93 6.00
C GLN A 76 -6.10 -9.45 5.09
N ILE A 77 -4.86 -9.54 5.58
CA ILE A 77 -3.67 -9.27 4.79
C ILE A 77 -2.93 -10.58 4.55
N PHE A 78 -2.58 -10.85 3.30
CA PHE A 78 -1.65 -11.91 2.93
C PHE A 78 -0.32 -11.27 2.55
N PHE A 79 0.72 -11.52 3.34
CA PHE A 79 2.08 -11.07 3.09
C PHE A 79 2.98 -12.27 2.84
N GLY A 80 3.25 -12.55 1.56
CA GLY A 80 3.85 -13.82 1.17
C GLY A 80 2.90 -14.99 1.47
N PRO A 81 3.37 -16.08 2.12
CA PRO A 81 2.51 -17.20 2.52
C PRO A 81 1.71 -16.92 3.80
N ASP A 82 2.03 -15.84 4.52
CA ASP A 82 1.53 -15.58 5.85
C ASP A 82 0.20 -14.81 5.83
N GLU A 83 -0.73 -15.23 6.67
CA GLU A 83 -2.03 -14.58 6.86
C GLU A 83 -2.00 -13.71 8.12
N PHE A 84 -2.44 -12.47 7.97
CA PHE A 84 -2.56 -11.49 9.03
C PHE A 84 -4.01 -11.06 9.17
N GLU A 85 -4.45 -10.92 10.42
CA GLU A 85 -5.77 -10.41 10.77
C GLU A 85 -5.64 -9.11 11.57
N LEU A 86 -6.71 -8.32 11.56
CA LEU A 86 -6.78 -7.12 12.39
C LEU A 86 -6.47 -7.49 13.85
N SER A 87 -5.49 -6.80 14.45
CA SER A 87 -5.06 -7.10 15.82
C SER A 87 -6.25 -7.04 16.78
N ASN A 88 -6.32 -8.02 17.69
CA ASN A 88 -7.28 -8.07 18.80
C ASN A 88 -6.73 -7.41 20.09
N ASN A 89 -5.43 -7.13 20.13
CA ASN A 89 -4.74 -6.54 21.29
C ASN A 89 -4.51 -5.04 21.11
N ASN A 90 -4.35 -4.59 19.86
CA ASN A 90 -4.12 -3.20 19.45
C ASN A 90 -5.22 -2.72 18.48
N ASN A 91 -6.48 -2.87 18.87
CA ASN A 91 -7.64 -2.49 18.04
C ASN A 91 -7.78 -0.98 17.86
N ASN A 92 -6.98 -0.18 18.57
CA ASN A 92 -7.05 1.26 18.48
C ASN A 92 -6.31 1.72 17.22
N PRO A 93 -7.00 2.36 16.27
CA PRO A 93 -6.36 2.97 15.13
C PRO A 93 -5.28 3.97 15.57
N VAL A 94 -4.20 4.06 14.80
CA VAL A 94 -3.16 5.08 14.97
C VAL A 94 -3.33 6.14 13.89
N SER A 95 -3.35 7.40 14.30
CA SER A 95 -3.42 8.53 13.38
C SER A 95 -2.05 9.19 13.23
N PHE A 96 -1.67 9.44 11.98
CA PHE A 96 -0.52 10.26 11.62
C PHE A 96 -1.00 11.36 10.67
N PRO A 97 -1.48 12.51 11.19
CA PRO A 97 -2.05 13.59 10.36
C PRO A 97 -1.09 14.12 9.29
N ALA A 98 0.23 14.04 9.52
CA ALA A 98 1.24 14.40 8.53
C ALA A 98 1.32 13.41 7.34
N ILE A 99 0.72 12.22 7.45
CA ILE A 99 0.78 11.13 6.46
C ILE A 99 -0.55 10.98 5.73
N SER A 100 -1.65 10.94 6.49
CA SER A 100 -3.00 10.66 6.02
C SER A 100 -4.06 11.22 6.99
N ASP A 101 -5.18 11.70 6.45
CA ASP A 101 -6.39 12.01 7.21
C ASP A 101 -7.12 10.75 7.69
N LYS A 102 -6.71 9.58 7.19
CA LYS A 102 -7.24 8.27 7.57
C LYS A 102 -6.32 7.58 8.57
N GLU A 103 -6.96 6.79 9.43
CA GLU A 103 -6.29 6.00 10.45
C GLU A 103 -5.60 4.75 9.87
N PHE A 104 -4.56 4.30 10.55
CA PHE A 104 -3.86 3.05 10.29
C PHE A 104 -4.22 2.03 11.36
N TYR A 105 -4.28 0.76 10.95
CA TYR A 105 -4.60 -0.35 11.83
C TYR A 105 -3.45 -1.35 11.85
N PHE A 106 -3.27 -1.98 13.01
CA PHE A 106 -2.34 -3.09 13.16
C PHE A 106 -2.97 -4.39 12.67
N TYR A 107 -2.22 -5.11 11.86
CA TYR A 107 -2.53 -6.47 11.45
C TYR A 107 -1.45 -7.39 12.02
N GLU A 108 -1.85 -8.40 12.76
CA GLU A 108 -0.98 -9.37 13.41
C GLU A 108 -1.07 -10.71 12.71
N LEU A 109 0.00 -11.51 12.78
CA LEU A 109 -0.03 -12.88 12.29
C LEU A 109 -1.19 -13.64 12.94
N LYS A 110 -2.03 -14.25 12.10
CA LYS A 110 -3.16 -15.05 12.56
C LYS A 110 -2.69 -16.29 13.31
N GLU A 111 -1.62 -16.91 12.82
CA GLU A 111 -0.95 -18.03 13.49
C GLU A 111 0.39 -17.55 14.03
N TYR A 112 0.58 -17.68 15.35
CA TYR A 112 1.84 -17.30 15.99
C TYR A 112 3.00 -18.14 15.46
N MET A 113 4.10 -17.46 15.13
CA MET A 113 5.36 -18.07 14.72
C MET A 113 6.51 -17.36 15.42
N ASP A 114 7.45 -18.11 15.99
CA ASP A 114 8.57 -17.53 16.74
C ASP A 114 9.44 -16.60 15.89
N ASP A 115 9.65 -16.94 14.62
CA ASP A 115 10.39 -16.16 13.62
C ASP A 115 9.49 -15.40 12.63
N GLY A 116 8.20 -15.31 12.94
CA GLY A 116 7.21 -14.64 12.12
C GLY A 116 7.47 -13.14 11.97
N THR A 117 7.03 -12.59 10.84
CA THR A 117 6.96 -11.12 10.70
C THR A 117 5.97 -10.60 11.74
N GLY A 118 6.37 -9.61 12.53
CA GLY A 118 5.48 -8.98 13.49
C GLY A 118 4.45 -8.05 12.83
N PRO A 119 3.82 -7.15 13.59
CA PRO A 119 2.67 -6.40 13.12
C PRO A 119 2.93 -5.58 11.86
N LEU A 120 1.92 -5.53 10.99
CA LEU A 120 1.85 -4.66 9.83
C LEU A 120 0.95 -3.46 10.17
N LEU A 121 1.44 -2.25 9.93
CA LEU A 121 0.65 -1.03 10.09
C LEU A 121 0.13 -0.58 8.73
N PHE A 122 -1.18 -0.67 8.53
CA PHE A 122 -1.79 -0.62 7.20
C PHE A 122 -3.06 0.24 7.15
N ASN A 123 -3.27 0.89 6.01
CA ASN A 123 -4.50 1.59 5.64
C ASN A 123 -4.82 1.29 4.17
N GLN A 124 -6.08 1.03 3.84
CA GLN A 124 -6.46 0.62 2.48
C GLN A 124 -6.22 1.71 1.41
N GLU A 125 -6.38 2.98 1.75
CA GLU A 125 -6.18 4.07 0.79
C GLU A 125 -4.69 4.41 0.62
N TYR A 126 -3.94 4.39 1.72
CA TYR A 126 -2.52 4.73 1.76
C TYR A 126 -1.61 3.57 1.32
N GLY A 127 -1.98 2.36 1.73
CA GLY A 127 -1.17 1.15 1.71
C GLY A 127 -0.50 0.84 3.05
N LEU A 128 0.66 0.19 2.97
CA LEU A 128 1.49 -0.22 4.09
C LEU A 128 2.28 0.99 4.56
N LEU A 129 2.14 1.33 5.84
CA LEU A 129 2.94 2.36 6.48
C LEU A 129 4.17 1.75 7.14
N GLY A 130 4.03 0.60 7.79
CA GLY A 130 5.10 -0.02 8.56
C GLY A 130 5.09 -1.54 8.51
N ILE A 131 6.27 -2.14 8.44
CA ILE A 131 6.51 -3.57 8.70
C ILE A 131 7.39 -3.66 9.93
N TYR A 132 6.90 -4.34 10.96
CA TYR A 132 7.74 -4.75 12.08
C TYR A 132 8.22 -6.18 11.86
N ASN A 133 9.50 -6.36 11.54
CA ASN A 133 10.09 -7.70 11.41
C ASN A 133 11.13 -7.89 12.52
N SER A 134 10.88 -8.81 13.46
CA SER A 134 11.77 -9.08 14.60
C SER A 134 13.13 -9.61 14.17
N PHE A 135 13.19 -10.39 13.09
CA PHE A 135 14.39 -11.05 12.57
C PHE A 135 14.88 -10.46 11.25
N GLY A 136 14.20 -9.41 10.76
CA GLY A 136 14.49 -8.75 9.50
C GLY A 136 14.54 -7.22 9.64
N PRO A 137 14.66 -6.49 8.52
CA PRO A 137 14.57 -5.04 8.56
C PRO A 137 13.15 -4.60 8.93
N ARG A 138 13.05 -3.58 9.78
CA ARG A 138 11.80 -2.81 9.92
C ARG A 138 11.75 -1.79 8.80
N ILE A 139 10.61 -1.65 8.13
CA ILE A 139 10.50 -0.78 6.96
C ILE A 139 9.33 0.17 7.16
N ILE A 140 9.58 1.47 7.01
CA ILE A 140 8.54 2.51 7.02
C ILE A 140 8.42 3.12 5.62
N PHE A 141 7.21 3.14 5.06
CA PHE A 141 6.93 3.76 3.76
C PHE A 141 6.23 5.11 3.93
N LEU A 142 6.89 6.18 3.51
CA LEU A 142 6.38 7.56 3.52
C LEU A 142 6.18 8.09 2.10
N LYS A 143 5.31 9.08 1.92
CA LYS A 143 5.17 9.81 0.65
C LYS A 143 6.45 10.59 0.37
N ASP A 144 6.93 11.34 1.36
CA ASP A 144 8.13 12.18 1.29
C ASP A 144 9.23 11.61 2.19
N SER A 145 10.49 11.99 1.91
CA SER A 145 11.59 11.66 2.81
C SER A 145 11.49 12.54 4.05
N ASP A 146 11.07 11.93 5.16
CA ASP A 146 11.02 12.55 6.48
C ASP A 146 11.48 11.54 7.55
N LYS A 147 12.75 11.65 7.94
CA LYS A 147 13.38 10.77 8.93
C LYS A 147 12.78 10.95 10.34
N GLU A 148 12.29 12.14 10.68
CA GLU A 148 11.69 12.37 11.98
C GLU A 148 10.34 11.66 12.05
N LEU A 149 9.50 11.86 11.04
CA LEU A 149 8.22 11.18 10.92
C LEU A 149 8.39 9.66 10.85
N SER A 150 9.37 9.16 10.10
CA SER A 150 9.64 7.71 10.05
C SER A 150 10.03 7.17 11.42
N SER A 151 10.74 7.96 12.23
CA SER A 151 11.12 7.58 13.60
C SER A 151 9.93 7.65 14.57
N GLN A 152 8.97 8.56 14.36
CA GLN A 152 7.72 8.59 15.11
C GLN A 152 6.86 7.36 14.82
N VAL A 153 6.73 6.98 13.54
CA VAL A 153 6.03 5.76 13.13
C VAL A 153 6.71 4.52 13.72
N LEU A 154 8.04 4.45 13.67
CA LEU A 154 8.79 3.32 14.23
C LEU A 154 8.58 3.12 15.73
N LYS A 155 8.37 4.20 16.50
CA LYS A 155 8.09 4.12 17.94
C LYS A 155 6.67 3.63 18.25
N ALA A 156 5.77 3.72 17.27
CA ALA A 156 4.40 3.24 17.40
C ALA A 156 4.27 1.75 17.06
N LEU A 157 5.22 1.19 16.28
CA LEU A 157 5.35 -0.25 16.00
C LEU A 157 5.95 -0.99 17.20
#